data_AF-A0A4U7JK65-F1
#
_entry.id   AF-A0A4U7JK65-F1
#
_cell.length_a   1.000
_cell.length_b   1.000
_cell.length_c   1.000
_cell.angle_alpha   90.00
_cell.angle_beta   90.00
_cell.angle_gamma   90.00
#
_symmetry.space_group_name_H-M   'P 1'
#
loop_
_entity.id
_entity.type
_entity.pdbx_description
1 polymer ?
#
loop_
_entity_poly.entity_id
_entity_poly.type
_entity_poly.pdbx_seq_one_letter_code
_entity_poly.pdbx_strand_id
1 'polypeptide(L)'
;MENKILYGERSNGNKLIGGHSPQINNANPNYAVEVISENADGTKVVKFTTQYSNGNLAKIKTSTLFPENWSNKNIIDSIKTVGDTPPIGVRDNLTLHRGIVNGVEIDVIKDGNNVISGYPTGGKLTPGFNPVK
;
A
#
# COMPACT_ATOMS: atom_id res chain seq x y z
N MET A 1 -1.84 -9.21 -7.84
CA MET A 1 -1.15 -7.95 -7.47
C MET A 1 -2.14 -6.87 -7.04
N GLU A 2 -3.03 -6.42 -7.92
CA GLU A 2 -3.85 -5.21 -7.71
C GLU A 2 -4.78 -5.31 -6.49
N ASN A 3 -5.56 -6.39 -6.36
CA ASN A 3 -6.44 -6.59 -5.20
C ASN A 3 -5.69 -6.57 -3.87
N LYS A 4 -4.50 -7.18 -3.80
CA LYS A 4 -3.64 -7.12 -2.61
C LYS A 4 -3.30 -5.68 -2.25
N ILE A 5 -2.80 -4.91 -3.22
CA ILE A 5 -2.42 -3.52 -3.01
C ILE A 5 -3.62 -2.70 -2.55
N LEU A 6 -4.75 -2.82 -3.24
CA LEU A 6 -5.93 -1.99 -3.01
C LEU A 6 -6.67 -2.37 -1.72
N TYR A 7 -7.01 -3.64 -1.56
CA TYR A 7 -7.99 -4.12 -0.56
C TYR A 7 -7.39 -5.05 0.48
N GLY A 8 -6.15 -5.47 0.27
CA GLY A 8 -5.46 -6.44 1.09
C GLY A 8 -5.75 -7.87 0.66
N GLU A 9 -4.87 -8.78 1.05
CA GLU A 9 -5.09 -10.22 0.93
C GLU A 9 -4.72 -10.93 2.23
N ARG A 10 -5.42 -12.04 2.50
CA ARG A 10 -5.12 -12.90 3.63
C ARG A 10 -3.76 -13.56 3.39
N SER A 11 -2.88 -13.42 4.35
CA SER A 11 -1.61 -14.13 4.47
C SER A 11 -1.64 -14.97 5.75
N ASN A 12 -0.74 -15.96 5.87
CA ASN A 12 -0.53 -16.87 7.01
C ASN A 12 -1.46 -16.64 8.21
N GLY A 13 -2.50 -17.47 8.34
CA GLY A 13 -3.53 -17.33 9.37
C GLY A 13 -4.45 -16.14 9.12
N ASN A 14 -4.69 -15.28 10.12
CA ASN A 14 -5.58 -14.11 10.00
C ASN A 14 -4.84 -12.80 9.66
N LYS A 15 -3.58 -12.88 9.22
CA LYS A 15 -2.80 -11.69 8.86
C LYS A 15 -3.29 -11.14 7.53
N LEU A 16 -3.37 -9.81 7.41
CA LEU A 16 -3.63 -9.12 6.15
C LEU A 16 -2.35 -8.44 5.64
N ILE A 17 -2.08 -8.51 4.34
CA ILE A 17 -1.00 -7.75 3.68
C ILE A 17 -1.58 -6.89 2.56
N GLY A 18 -0.95 -5.74 2.29
CA GLY A 18 -1.49 -4.71 1.40
C GLY A 18 -2.63 -3.90 2.04
N GLY A 19 -3.59 -3.44 1.24
CA GLY A 19 -4.71 -2.62 1.69
C GLY A 19 -4.36 -1.14 1.83
N HIS A 20 -4.38 -0.44 0.69
CA HIS A 20 -3.98 0.96 0.55
C HIS A 20 -5.03 1.82 -0.18
N SER A 21 -6.15 1.25 -0.63
CA SER A 21 -7.20 2.01 -1.31
C SER A 21 -7.98 2.89 -0.32
N PRO A 22 -8.38 4.12 -0.71
CA PRO A 22 -9.30 4.93 0.09
C PRO A 22 -10.69 4.30 0.25
N GLN A 23 -10.99 3.23 -0.51
CA GLN A 23 -12.22 2.44 -0.36
C GLN A 23 -12.23 1.56 0.90
N ILE A 24 -11.11 1.45 1.61
CA ILE A 24 -11.05 0.87 2.96
C ILE A 24 -11.55 1.92 3.95
N ASN A 25 -12.87 2.00 4.12
CA ASN A 25 -13.55 2.95 4.98
C ASN A 25 -14.84 2.34 5.57
N ASN A 26 -15.46 3.05 6.51
CA ASN A 26 -16.65 2.57 7.24
C ASN A 26 -17.94 2.57 6.40
N ALA A 27 -17.95 3.07 5.17
CA ALA A 27 -19.10 2.91 4.27
C ALA A 27 -19.11 1.52 3.61
N ASN A 28 -17.98 0.80 3.64
CA ASN A 28 -17.87 -0.56 3.13
C ASN A 28 -18.02 -1.57 4.28
N PRO A 29 -19.03 -2.47 4.24
CA PRO A 29 -19.33 -3.38 5.34
C PRO A 29 -18.24 -4.41 5.62
N ASN A 30 -17.31 -4.61 4.68
CA ASN A 30 -16.19 -5.53 4.87
C ASN A 30 -15.10 -4.98 5.80
N TYR A 31 -15.15 -3.69 6.16
CA TYR A 31 -14.12 -3.04 6.95
C TYR A 31 -14.70 -2.34 8.18
N ALA A 32 -13.92 -2.36 9.26
CA ALA A 32 -14.07 -1.41 10.37
C ALA A 32 -12.77 -0.62 10.48
N VAL A 33 -12.85 0.71 10.41
CA VAL A 33 -11.72 1.61 10.20
C VAL A 33 -11.71 2.74 11.22
N GLU A 34 -10.55 2.95 11.83
CA GLU A 34 -10.21 4.08 12.67
C GLU A 34 -9.16 4.93 11.93
N VAL A 35 -9.47 6.20 11.65
CA VAL A 35 -8.49 7.15 11.09
C VAL A 35 -7.63 7.68 12.23
N ILE A 36 -6.31 7.45 12.15
CA ILE A 36 -5.34 7.86 13.16
C ILE A 36 -4.80 9.25 12.85
N SER A 37 -4.50 9.52 11.58
CA SER A 37 -4.03 10.82 11.12
C SER A 37 -4.24 10.99 9.63
N GLU A 38 -4.25 12.25 9.20
CA GLU A 38 -4.24 12.66 7.79
C GLU A 38 -2.98 13.49 7.54
N ASN A 39 -2.26 13.14 6.47
CA ASN A 39 -1.03 13.81 6.07
C ASN A 39 -1.36 14.97 5.12
N ALA A 40 -0.43 15.92 4.98
CA ALA A 40 -0.61 17.10 4.12
C ALA A 40 -0.80 16.76 2.63
N ASP A 41 -0.33 15.59 2.18
CA ASP A 41 -0.52 15.08 0.81
C ASP A 41 -1.88 14.36 0.61
N GLY A 42 -2.76 14.37 1.61
CA GLY A 42 -4.08 13.75 1.59
C GLY A 42 -4.07 12.24 1.89
N THR A 43 -2.90 11.63 2.12
CA THR A 43 -2.83 10.23 2.56
C THR A 43 -3.31 10.09 4.00
N LYS A 44 -3.92 8.95 4.34
CA LYS A 44 -4.48 8.71 5.68
C LYS A 44 -3.81 7.52 6.33
N VAL A 45 -3.34 7.68 7.57
CA VAL A 45 -2.91 6.55 8.40
C VAL A 45 -4.14 6.03 9.14
N VAL A 46 -4.44 4.75 8.93
CA VAL A 46 -5.61 4.10 9.52
C VAL A 46 -5.23 2.84 10.26
N LYS A 47 -6.03 2.47 11.27
CA LYS A 47 -6.12 1.10 11.76
C LYS A 47 -7.41 0.50 11.24
N PHE A 48 -7.36 -0.71 10.70
CA PHE A 48 -8.56 -1.39 10.24
C PHE A 48 -8.50 -2.89 10.45
N THR A 49 -9.67 -3.51 10.50
CA THR A 49 -9.84 -4.96 10.32
C THR A 49 -10.73 -5.21 9.11
N THR A 50 -10.58 -6.39 8.52
CA THR A 50 -11.34 -6.86 7.37
C THR A 50 -12.13 -8.10 7.77
N GLN A 51 -13.42 -8.13 7.47
CA GLN A 51 -14.19 -9.35 7.51
C GLN A 51 -13.96 -10.14 6.22
N TYR A 52 -13.49 -11.37 6.35
CA TYR A 52 -13.39 -12.31 5.24
C TYR A 52 -14.76 -12.86 4.86
N SER A 53 -14.89 -13.42 3.66
CA SER A 53 -16.14 -13.99 3.15
C SER A 53 -16.72 -15.12 4.02
N ASN A 54 -15.88 -15.78 4.83
CA ASN A 54 -16.28 -16.79 5.79
C ASN A 54 -16.67 -16.22 7.17
N GLY A 55 -16.83 -14.90 7.29
CA GLY A 55 -17.20 -14.19 8.52
C GLY A 55 -16.05 -13.94 9.50
N ASN A 56 -14.89 -14.59 9.33
CA ASN A 56 -13.74 -14.39 10.22
C ASN A 56 -13.12 -13.01 10.02
N LEU A 57 -12.60 -12.44 11.11
CA LEU A 57 -11.90 -11.16 11.07
C LEU A 57 -10.40 -11.33 10.86
N ALA A 58 -9.83 -10.47 10.02
CA ALA A 58 -8.40 -10.23 9.96
C ALA A 58 -7.92 -9.63 11.29
N LYS A 59 -6.64 -9.87 11.64
CA LYS A 59 -6.00 -9.07 12.69
C LYS A 59 -6.02 -7.60 12.30
N ILE A 60 -6.22 -6.72 13.29
CA ILE A 60 -6.13 -5.27 13.07
C ILE A 60 -4.78 -4.93 12.46
N LYS A 61 -4.81 -4.13 11.41
CA LYS A 61 -3.65 -3.68 10.66
C LYS A 61 -3.60 -2.16 10.63
N THR A 62 -2.41 -1.61 10.83
CA THR A 62 -2.11 -0.22 10.47
C THR A 62 -1.69 -0.15 9.01
N SER A 63 -2.22 0.82 8.27
CA SER A 63 -1.85 1.09 6.88
C SER A 63 -1.94 2.58 6.56
N THR A 64 -1.20 3.00 5.55
CA THR A 64 -1.38 4.30 4.91
C THR A 64 -2.22 4.10 3.65
N LEU A 65 -3.34 4.81 3.56
CA LEU A 65 -4.23 4.81 2.39
C LEU A 65 -3.87 5.96 1.45
N PHE A 66 -4.04 5.74 0.16
CA PHE A 66 -3.98 6.79 -0.85
C PHE A 66 -5.09 7.84 -0.63
N PRO A 67 -4.94 9.07 -1.17
CA PRO A 67 -5.95 10.11 -1.01
C PRO A 67 -7.33 9.71 -1.53
N GLU A 68 -8.39 10.25 -0.93
CA GLU A 68 -9.78 9.86 -1.22
C GLU A 68 -10.19 10.09 -2.68
N ASN A 69 -9.60 11.09 -3.34
CA ASN A 69 -9.88 11.40 -4.74
C ASN A 69 -9.12 10.49 -5.74
N TRP A 70 -8.30 9.54 -5.27
CA TRP A 70 -7.61 8.60 -6.15
C TRP A 70 -8.48 7.39 -6.48
N SER A 71 -8.72 7.16 -7.77
CA SER A 71 -9.35 5.93 -8.25
C SER A 71 -8.40 4.75 -8.11
N ASN A 72 -8.94 3.53 -8.03
CA ASN A 72 -8.13 2.30 -8.04
C ASN A 72 -7.22 2.23 -9.27
N LYS A 73 -7.72 2.65 -10.44
CA LYS A 73 -6.91 2.70 -11.68
C LYS A 73 -5.73 3.66 -11.52
N ASN A 74 -5.95 4.86 -10.99
CA ASN A 74 -4.89 5.84 -10.76
C ASN A 74 -3.82 5.28 -9.80
N ILE A 75 -4.24 4.59 -8.74
CA ILE A 75 -3.32 3.96 -7.77
C ILE A 75 -2.43 2.92 -8.47
N ILE A 76 -3.04 1.99 -9.20
CA ILE A 76 -2.31 0.90 -9.84
C ILE A 76 -1.39 1.42 -10.95
N ASP A 77 -1.86 2.35 -11.77
CA ASP A 77 -1.05 2.93 -12.85
C ASP A 77 0.14 3.70 -12.26
N SER A 78 -0.07 4.47 -11.19
CA SER A 78 1.02 5.19 -10.51
C SER A 78 2.07 4.24 -9.93
N ILE A 79 1.64 3.11 -9.34
CA ILE A 79 2.56 2.07 -8.84
C ILE A 79 3.35 1.42 -9.97
N LYS A 80 2.71 1.17 -11.13
CA LYS A 80 3.41 0.64 -12.31
C LYS A 80 4.45 1.66 -12.82
N THR A 81 4.05 2.92 -12.98
CA THR A 81 4.94 4.01 -13.40
C THR A 81 6.15 4.16 -12.46
N VAL A 82 5.93 4.16 -11.14
CA VAL A 82 7.05 4.24 -10.18
C VAL A 82 7.91 2.97 -10.21
N GLY A 83 7.29 1.80 -10.36
CA GLY A 83 8.01 0.53 -10.49
C GLY A 83 8.86 0.41 -11.77
N ASP A 84 8.66 1.25 -12.76
CA ASP A 84 9.44 1.27 -14.01
C ASP A 84 10.60 2.29 -13.96
N THR A 85 10.77 2.98 -12.84
CA THR A 85 11.92 3.86 -12.59
C THR A 85 13.20 3.05 -12.26
N PRO A 86 14.39 3.67 -12.27
CA PRO A 86 15.59 3.04 -11.73
C PRO A 86 15.44 2.75 -10.23
N PRO A 87 15.90 1.59 -9.75
CA PRO A 87 15.83 1.27 -8.33
C PRO A 87 16.70 2.22 -7.51
N ILE A 88 16.19 2.61 -6.33
CA ILE A 88 16.92 3.42 -5.34
C ILE A 88 17.56 2.55 -4.25
N GLY A 89 17.16 1.28 -4.15
CA GLY A 89 17.79 0.35 -3.22
C GLY A 89 17.56 -1.12 -3.55
N VAL A 90 18.38 -1.98 -2.94
CA VAL A 90 18.37 -3.44 -3.13
C VAL A 90 18.38 -4.15 -1.78
N ARG A 91 17.60 -5.22 -1.67
CA ARG A 91 17.65 -6.19 -0.56
C ARG A 91 17.48 -7.59 -1.14
N ASP A 92 18.48 -8.43 -0.99
CA ASP A 92 18.53 -9.75 -1.65
C ASP A 92 18.29 -9.60 -3.16
N ASN A 93 17.27 -10.26 -3.70
CA ASN A 93 16.85 -10.16 -5.10
C ASN A 93 15.77 -9.10 -5.35
N LEU A 94 15.39 -8.33 -4.31
CA LEU A 94 14.34 -7.32 -4.38
C LEU A 94 14.93 -5.94 -4.67
N THR A 95 14.20 -5.17 -5.46
CA THR A 95 14.51 -3.76 -5.74
C THR A 95 13.44 -2.85 -5.15
N LEU A 96 13.88 -1.72 -4.58
CA LEU A 96 13.03 -0.63 -4.12
C LEU A 96 13.08 0.50 -5.14
N HIS A 97 11.91 1.02 -5.49
CA HIS A 97 11.69 2.13 -6.39
C HIS A 97 10.88 3.18 -5.65
N ARG A 98 11.13 4.46 -5.94
CA ARG A 98 10.43 5.58 -5.30
C ARG A 98 10.17 6.68 -6.30
N GLY A 99 8.98 7.25 -6.23
CA GLY A 99 8.60 8.41 -7.03
C GLY A 99 7.44 9.17 -6.41
N ILE A 100 7.23 10.40 -6.88
CA ILE A 100 6.09 11.24 -6.49
C ILE A 100 5.15 11.33 -7.69
N VAL A 101 3.87 11.01 -7.47
CA VAL A 101 2.81 11.16 -8.47
C VAL A 101 1.69 11.99 -7.86
N ASN A 102 1.30 13.09 -8.53
CA ASN A 102 0.27 14.02 -8.05
C ASN A 102 0.43 14.45 -6.59
N GLY A 103 1.68 14.71 -6.17
CA GLY A 103 2.00 15.15 -4.80
C GLY A 103 2.12 14.04 -3.75
N VAL A 104 1.83 12.78 -4.09
CA VAL A 104 1.96 11.63 -3.19
C VAL A 104 3.25 10.87 -3.48
N GLU A 105 4.09 10.68 -2.47
CA GLU A 105 5.28 9.82 -2.57
C GLU A 105 4.89 8.34 -2.42
N ILE A 106 5.39 7.51 -3.33
CA ILE A 106 5.05 6.09 -3.45
C ILE A 106 6.34 5.26 -3.43
N ASP A 107 6.32 4.20 -2.62
CA ASP A 107 7.34 3.16 -2.64
C ASP A 107 6.80 1.91 -3.34
N VAL A 108 7.64 1.32 -4.20
CA VAL A 108 7.33 0.08 -4.93
C VAL A 108 8.48 -0.90 -4.76
N ILE A 109 8.14 -2.14 -4.39
CA ILE A 109 9.10 -3.24 -4.26
C ILE A 109 8.86 -4.23 -5.39
N LYS A 110 9.91 -4.55 -6.15
CA LYS A 110 9.87 -5.52 -7.25
C LYS A 110 10.80 -6.71 -7.00
N ASP A 111 10.36 -7.88 -7.47
CA ASP A 111 11.18 -9.07 -7.67
C ASP A 111 11.35 -9.25 -9.19
N GLY A 112 12.55 -8.93 -9.70
CA GLY A 112 12.75 -8.71 -11.14
C GLY A 112 11.77 -7.68 -11.70
N ASN A 113 10.96 -8.08 -12.69
CA ASN A 113 9.94 -7.23 -13.29
C ASN A 113 8.59 -7.25 -12.54
N ASN A 114 8.42 -8.12 -11.55
CA ASN A 114 7.15 -8.31 -10.87
C ASN A 114 7.02 -7.34 -9.69
N VAL A 115 5.97 -6.52 -9.68
CA VAL A 115 5.61 -5.71 -8.50
C VAL A 115 5.05 -6.62 -7.42
N ILE A 116 5.75 -6.70 -6.29
CA ILE A 116 5.32 -7.48 -5.13
C ILE A 116 4.69 -6.62 -4.04
N SER A 117 4.99 -5.32 -3.99
CA SER A 117 4.37 -4.34 -3.10
C SER A 117 4.38 -2.94 -3.71
N GLY A 118 3.37 -2.15 -3.40
CA GLY A 118 3.30 -0.73 -3.76
C GLY A 118 2.35 0.01 -2.81
N TYR A 119 2.77 1.16 -2.27
CA TYR A 119 2.02 1.89 -1.26
C TYR A 119 2.45 3.36 -1.16
N PRO A 120 1.57 4.26 -0.69
CA PRO A 120 1.97 5.63 -0.38
C PRO A 120 2.81 5.65 0.89
N THR A 121 3.88 6.44 0.93
CA THR A 121 4.80 6.47 2.08
C THR A 121 4.18 7.17 3.29
N GLY A 122 3.32 8.18 3.06
CA GLY A 122 2.80 9.03 4.13
C GLY A 122 3.91 9.64 4.99
N GLY A 123 5.04 9.97 4.36
CA GLY A 123 6.24 10.49 5.01
C GLY A 123 7.11 9.43 5.71
N LYS A 124 6.76 8.15 5.64
CA LYS A 124 7.53 7.04 6.24
C LYS A 124 8.12 6.16 5.15
N LEU A 125 9.41 6.35 4.91
CA LEU A 125 10.17 5.64 3.88
C LEU A 125 10.34 4.15 4.20
N THR A 126 10.35 3.31 3.16
CA THR A 126 10.61 1.87 3.30
C THR A 126 12.02 1.60 3.80
N PRO A 127 12.19 0.93 4.96
CA PRO A 127 13.52 0.62 5.51
C PRO A 127 14.08 -0.69 4.96
N GLY A 128 15.37 -0.91 5.19
CA GLY A 128 16.03 -2.20 4.99
C GLY A 128 16.41 -2.51 3.54
N PHE A 129 16.56 -1.50 2.70
CA PHE A 129 17.19 -1.62 1.38
C PHE A 129 18.52 -0.86 1.40
N ASN A 130 19.56 -1.46 0.83
CA ASN A 130 20.85 -0.79 0.66
C ASN A 130 20.78 0.11 -0.59
N PRO A 131 21.36 1.31 -0.58
CA PRO A 131 21.40 2.16 -1.78
C PRO A 131 22.03 1.44 -2.97
N VAL A 132 21.49 1.67 -4.16
CA VAL A 132 22.15 1.26 -5.41
C VAL A 132 23.41 2.11 -5.58
N LYS A 133 24.55 1.45 -5.85
CA LYS A 133 25.84 2.11 -6.09
C LYS A 133 25.91 2.69 -7.49
#